data_AF-A0AAN6MAP0-F1
#
_entry.id   AF-A0AAN6MAP0-F1
#
_cell.length_a   1.000
_cell.length_b   1.000
_cell.length_c   1.000
_cell.angle_alpha   90.00
_cell.angle_beta   90.00
_cell.angle_gamma   90.00
#
_symmetry.space_group_name_H-M   'P 1'
#
loop_
_entity.id
_entity.type
_entity.pdbx_description
1 polymer ?
#
loop_
_entity_poly.entity_id
_entity_poly.type
_entity_poly.pdbx_seq_one_letter_code
_entity_poly.pdbx_strand_id
1 'polypeptide(L)'
;MGFSIMVKRILALSQGMLFLNGVIPVRADNPIIQTIYTADPAPYVWNNRLWLFADHDEPNSKTYIMKDWRLFSSDDVVNWQDHGVVMSLQTFSWATDRAWAGQVVQRNNQFYYYAPMQHRSGAMAIGVGVSPNITGPYKDALGGPLVSNNGIDPTVWIDGDGQAYLYWGNPGLWYVKLNSNMITYSGSIVTVNTGSGFQNFAEGPWFYKRNNVYYMVYAASCCPEDIRYSTSSGPTGPWTYRGQVMATAGASFTNHPGVIDFKGNTYFFYHNGALPGGSGYDRSICVEQFTYGSDGSIPLLKMTTAGAPQVGTFNPYTRVEAETIAFSSHGLSTEPTNDADGLLHVSTITNGAYIKVKGVAFGPGATSFSARVSPVSSAGGTIELRLGSQTGTLVGTLKVPGGGSSWSTVTTTVSGATGTQDLYFCFTGGGGNLFKFNWWQFAGGGSQTTTLKTSTTTTTTTSTTTTSASSGSGCAALYGQCGGLGWTGPTCCVTGPTCKYSNDWYSQCL
;
A
#
# COMPACT_ATOMS: atom_id res chain seq x y z
N MET A 1 71.94 -50.63 21.72
CA MET A 1 71.59 -49.22 21.42
C MET A 1 70.72 -49.23 20.18
N GLY A 2 69.40 -49.24 20.35
CA GLY A 2 68.44 -49.42 19.25
C GLY A 2 67.64 -48.15 19.02
N PHE A 3 67.60 -47.70 17.76
CA PHE A 3 66.64 -46.72 17.27
C PHE A 3 65.67 -47.45 16.34
N SER A 4 64.39 -47.48 16.72
CA SER A 4 63.30 -47.95 15.86
C SER A 4 62.26 -46.84 15.75
N ILE A 5 61.95 -46.48 14.50
CA ILE A 5 61.05 -45.42 14.09
C ILE A 5 59.61 -45.89 14.34
N MET A 6 58.86 -45.15 15.16
CA MET A 6 57.44 -45.41 15.39
C MET A 6 56.61 -44.20 14.95
N VAL A 7 55.92 -44.35 13.83
CA VAL A 7 54.93 -43.42 13.31
C VAL A 7 53.70 -43.46 14.22
N LYS A 8 53.44 -42.38 14.96
CA LYS A 8 52.21 -42.20 15.75
C LYS A 8 51.13 -41.54 14.89
N ARG A 9 50.03 -42.27 14.70
CA ARG A 9 48.76 -41.76 14.15
C ARG A 9 48.17 -40.73 15.11
N ILE A 10 47.91 -39.51 14.62
CA ILE A 10 47.14 -38.48 15.33
C ILE A 10 45.67 -38.67 14.92
N LEU A 11 44.83 -39.10 15.86
CA LEU A 11 43.37 -38.99 15.74
C LEU A 11 42.99 -37.53 16.02
N ALA A 12 42.56 -36.81 14.99
CA ALA A 12 41.91 -35.51 15.15
C ALA A 12 40.43 -35.74 15.53
N LEU A 13 40.05 -35.38 16.76
CA LEU A 13 38.65 -35.22 17.15
C LEU A 13 38.10 -33.95 16.47
N SER A 14 37.28 -34.10 15.44
CA SER A 14 36.46 -33.02 14.90
C SER A 14 35.29 -32.76 15.85
N GLN A 15 35.33 -31.67 16.62
CA GLN A 15 34.13 -31.14 17.28
C GLN A 15 33.18 -30.61 16.19
N GLY A 16 32.12 -31.37 15.93
CA GLY A 16 31.00 -30.93 15.12
C GLY A 16 30.26 -29.81 15.84
N MET A 17 30.49 -28.57 15.40
CA MET A 17 29.71 -27.41 15.79
C MET A 17 28.31 -27.56 15.18
N LEU A 18 27.36 -28.10 15.95
CA LEU A 18 25.95 -28.12 15.57
C LEU A 18 25.45 -26.67 15.50
N PHE A 19 25.43 -26.10 14.31
CA PHE A 19 24.58 -24.95 14.01
C PHE A 19 23.13 -25.44 14.08
N LEU A 20 22.49 -25.29 15.23
CA LEU A 20 21.04 -25.24 15.28
C LEU A 20 20.63 -24.04 14.44
N ASN A 21 20.29 -24.29 13.18
CA ASN A 21 19.47 -23.38 12.38
C ASN A 21 18.15 -23.26 13.11
N GLY A 22 18.07 -22.30 14.04
CA GLY A 22 16.81 -21.88 14.62
C GLY A 22 15.89 -21.54 13.46
N VAL A 23 14.84 -22.33 13.29
CA VAL A 23 13.75 -21.98 12.39
C VAL A 23 13.16 -20.72 12.99
N ILE A 24 13.56 -19.56 12.49
CA ILE A 24 12.86 -18.31 12.79
C ILE A 24 11.46 -18.54 12.24
N PRO A 25 10.41 -18.55 13.08
CA PRO A 25 9.06 -18.71 12.58
C PRO A 25 8.78 -17.53 11.63
N VAL A 26 8.76 -17.81 10.32
CA VAL A 26 8.30 -16.87 9.30
C VAL A 26 6.81 -16.70 9.56
N ARG A 27 6.46 -15.61 10.25
CA ARG A 27 5.06 -15.24 10.47
C ARG A 27 4.51 -14.66 9.16
N ALA A 28 3.24 -14.94 8.93
CA ALA A 28 2.52 -14.48 7.75
C ALA A 28 2.35 -12.95 7.79
N ASP A 29 2.71 -12.26 6.70
CA ASP A 29 2.34 -10.85 6.49
C ASP A 29 1.12 -10.71 5.54
N ASN A 30 0.76 -11.78 4.80
CA ASN A 30 -0.49 -11.86 4.05
C ASN A 30 -1.60 -12.53 4.88
N PRO A 31 -2.86 -12.10 4.75
CA PRO A 31 -3.30 -10.89 4.05
C PRO A 31 -2.80 -9.63 4.76
N ILE A 32 -2.60 -8.52 4.05
CA ILE A 32 -1.88 -7.33 4.55
C ILE A 32 -2.71 -6.43 5.47
N ILE A 33 -4.04 -6.53 5.42
CA ILE A 33 -4.99 -5.85 6.31
C ILE A 33 -5.76 -6.91 7.09
N GLN A 34 -5.76 -6.84 8.44
CA GLN A 34 -6.44 -7.83 9.29
C GLN A 34 -7.55 -7.26 10.19
N THR A 35 -7.77 -5.94 10.16
CA THR A 35 -8.80 -5.25 10.96
C THR A 35 -10.17 -5.25 10.30
N ILE A 36 -10.22 -5.39 8.97
CA ILE A 36 -11.44 -5.45 8.15
C ILE A 36 -11.23 -6.36 6.94
N TYR A 37 -12.32 -6.81 6.30
CA TYR A 37 -12.27 -7.49 5.00
C TYR A 37 -12.09 -6.46 3.88
N THR A 38 -11.20 -6.76 2.95
CA THR A 38 -10.77 -5.86 1.86
C THR A 38 -10.69 -6.62 0.55
N ALA A 39 -11.01 -5.95 -0.55
CA ALA A 39 -10.99 -6.56 -1.87
C ALA A 39 -10.56 -5.61 -2.98
N ASP A 40 -10.41 -6.17 -4.18
CA ASP A 40 -10.26 -5.42 -5.44
C ASP A 40 -9.15 -4.35 -5.36
N PRO A 41 -7.89 -4.78 -5.11
CA PRO A 41 -6.80 -3.86 -4.77
C PRO A 41 -6.41 -2.96 -5.95
N ALA A 42 -6.41 -1.65 -5.71
CA ALA A 42 -5.92 -0.65 -6.65
C ALA A 42 -4.69 0.10 -6.08
N PRO A 43 -3.47 -0.47 -6.21
CA PRO A 43 -2.25 0.18 -5.77
C PRO A 43 -1.90 1.42 -6.63
N TYR A 44 -1.37 2.45 -5.98
CA TYR A 44 -0.95 3.70 -6.62
C TYR A 44 0.26 4.30 -5.90
N VAL A 45 1.28 4.75 -6.64
CA VAL A 45 2.45 5.42 -6.05
C VAL A 45 2.33 6.92 -6.23
N TRP A 46 2.38 7.65 -5.12
CA TRP A 46 2.36 9.11 -5.11
C TRP A 46 3.23 9.65 -4.00
N ASN A 47 4.06 10.65 -4.32
CA ASN A 47 5.05 11.26 -3.40
C ASN A 47 5.92 10.22 -2.67
N ASN A 48 6.46 9.25 -3.42
CA ASN A 48 7.34 8.19 -2.91
C ASN A 48 6.72 7.32 -1.81
N ARG A 49 5.38 7.31 -1.70
CA ARG A 49 4.60 6.44 -0.83
C ARG A 49 3.70 5.55 -1.67
N LEU A 50 3.55 4.30 -1.25
CA LEU A 50 2.59 3.38 -1.84
C LEU A 50 1.25 3.59 -1.17
N TRP A 51 0.22 3.83 -1.96
CA TRP A 51 -1.17 3.93 -1.57
C TRP A 51 -1.92 2.73 -2.13
N LEU A 52 -2.91 2.25 -1.40
CA LEU A 52 -3.75 1.12 -1.80
C LEU A 52 -5.20 1.52 -1.56
N PHE A 53 -5.90 1.78 -2.66
CA PHE A 53 -7.36 1.85 -2.64
C PHE A 53 -7.89 0.43 -2.59
N ALA A 54 -8.91 0.22 -1.78
CA ALA A 54 -9.48 -1.09 -1.55
C ALA A 54 -10.99 -0.94 -1.41
N ASP A 55 -11.71 -1.93 -1.90
CA ASP A 55 -13.10 -2.05 -1.56
C ASP A 55 -13.26 -2.63 -0.14
N HIS A 56 -14.44 -2.42 0.46
CA HIS A 56 -14.78 -2.85 1.81
C HIS A 56 -15.89 -3.91 1.79
N ASP A 57 -15.52 -5.17 1.98
CA ASP A 57 -16.47 -6.29 2.16
C ASP A 57 -17.04 -6.24 3.60
N GLU A 58 -18.36 -6.30 3.73
CA GLU A 58 -19.02 -6.44 5.03
C GLU A 58 -18.93 -7.89 5.54
N PRO A 59 -18.66 -8.12 6.84
CA PRO A 59 -18.43 -9.45 7.38
C PRO A 59 -19.69 -10.34 7.38
N ASN A 60 -19.49 -11.65 7.19
CA ASN A 60 -20.51 -12.71 7.16
C ASN A 60 -21.50 -12.57 6.00
N SER A 61 -21.08 -11.95 4.91
CA SER A 61 -21.95 -11.68 3.78
C SER A 61 -22.20 -12.94 2.94
N LYS A 62 -23.36 -12.99 2.27
CA LYS A 62 -23.72 -14.05 1.29
C LYS A 62 -23.76 -13.52 -0.16
N THR A 63 -23.41 -12.25 -0.31
CA THR A 63 -23.36 -11.47 -1.54
C THR A 63 -22.39 -10.31 -1.31
N TYR A 64 -22.04 -9.55 -2.35
CA TYR A 64 -21.18 -8.38 -2.21
C TYR A 64 -21.94 -7.19 -1.62
N ILE A 65 -21.89 -7.06 -0.29
CA ILE A 65 -22.43 -5.89 0.42
C ILE A 65 -21.28 -4.93 0.68
N MET A 66 -21.20 -3.87 -0.13
CA MET A 66 -20.06 -2.95 -0.15
C MET A 66 -20.60 -1.53 -0.30
N LYS A 67 -20.28 -0.66 0.67
CA LYS A 67 -20.90 0.68 0.81
C LYS A 67 -19.92 1.83 0.57
N ASP A 68 -18.64 1.54 0.72
CA ASP A 68 -17.56 2.52 0.73
C ASP A 68 -16.24 1.92 0.23
N TRP A 69 -15.33 2.83 -0.11
CA TRP A 69 -13.95 2.51 -0.47
C TRP A 69 -13.00 3.00 0.61
N ARG A 70 -12.05 2.15 0.95
CA ARG A 70 -11.00 2.38 1.94
C ARG A 70 -9.70 2.79 1.28
N LEU A 71 -8.86 3.47 2.03
CA LEU A 71 -7.51 3.82 1.62
C LEU A 71 -6.51 3.35 2.67
N PHE A 72 -5.47 2.68 2.20
CA PHE A 72 -4.30 2.31 2.99
C PHE A 72 -3.04 2.87 2.36
N SER A 73 -1.95 2.89 3.12
CA SER A 73 -0.66 3.29 2.57
C SER A 73 0.52 2.69 3.31
N SER A 74 1.65 2.56 2.63
CA SER A 74 2.88 2.02 3.20
C SER A 74 4.11 2.70 2.58
N ASP A 75 5.16 2.87 3.38
CA ASP A 75 6.48 3.25 2.88
C ASP A 75 7.35 2.04 2.56
N ASP A 76 6.98 0.83 2.98
CA ASP A 76 7.86 -0.33 2.99
C ASP A 76 7.18 -1.64 2.56
N VAL A 77 5.96 -1.54 2.03
CA VAL A 77 5.05 -2.61 1.57
C VAL A 77 4.59 -3.60 2.63
N VAL A 78 4.93 -3.37 3.91
CA VAL A 78 4.59 -4.29 5.01
C VAL A 78 3.84 -3.61 6.13
N ASN A 79 4.27 -2.42 6.57
CA ASN A 79 3.56 -1.64 7.58
C ASN A 79 2.53 -0.76 6.88
N TRP A 80 1.25 -1.10 7.00
CA TRP A 80 0.14 -0.41 6.32
C TRP A 80 -0.61 0.48 7.31
N GLN A 81 -0.67 1.77 6.99
CA GLN A 81 -1.52 2.75 7.67
C GLN A 81 -2.91 2.77 7.05
N ASP A 82 -3.95 2.62 7.86
CA ASP A 82 -5.35 2.84 7.50
C ASP A 82 -5.68 4.35 7.45
N HIS A 83 -6.32 4.80 6.38
CA HIS A 83 -6.83 6.16 6.19
C HIS A 83 -8.36 6.24 6.18
N GLY A 84 -9.04 5.13 6.46
CA GLY A 84 -10.47 5.08 6.58
C GLY A 84 -11.19 5.20 5.23
N VAL A 85 -12.43 5.68 5.29
CA VAL A 85 -13.31 5.84 4.12
C VAL A 85 -12.96 7.12 3.38
N VAL A 86 -12.64 7.01 2.08
CA VAL A 86 -12.32 8.17 1.24
C VAL A 86 -13.45 8.55 0.29
N MET A 87 -14.31 7.59 -0.07
CA MET A 87 -15.46 7.74 -0.97
C MET A 87 -16.52 6.70 -0.60
N SER A 88 -17.79 6.98 -0.86
CA SER A 88 -18.89 6.01 -0.62
C SER A 88 -20.01 6.13 -1.64
N LEU A 89 -20.98 5.21 -1.60
CA LEU A 89 -22.19 5.31 -2.40
C LEU A 89 -22.93 6.65 -2.18
N GLN A 90 -22.83 7.24 -0.98
CA GLN A 90 -23.48 8.53 -0.67
C GLN A 90 -22.84 9.70 -1.41
N THR A 91 -21.62 9.55 -1.93
CA THR A 91 -20.98 10.56 -2.79
C THR A 91 -21.78 10.79 -4.07
N PHE A 92 -22.46 9.76 -4.58
CA PHE A 92 -23.13 9.78 -5.88
C PHE A 92 -24.65 9.74 -5.73
N SER A 93 -25.31 10.86 -5.97
CA SER A 93 -26.77 10.97 -5.80
C SER A 93 -27.57 10.04 -6.72
N TRP A 94 -26.97 9.61 -7.83
CA TRP A 94 -27.56 8.72 -8.84
C TRP A 94 -27.31 7.22 -8.60
N ALA A 95 -26.44 6.86 -7.64
CA ALA A 95 -26.11 5.46 -7.32
C ALA A 95 -26.98 4.92 -6.18
N THR A 96 -27.12 3.59 -6.10
CA THR A 96 -27.89 2.89 -5.05
C THR A 96 -27.12 1.82 -4.30
N ASP A 97 -26.21 1.11 -4.96
CA ASP A 97 -25.56 -0.08 -4.42
C ASP A 97 -24.20 -0.32 -5.11
N ARG A 98 -23.43 -1.29 -4.61
CA ARG A 98 -22.23 -1.87 -5.25
C ARG A 98 -21.06 -0.88 -5.34
N ALA A 99 -20.51 -0.46 -4.20
CA ALA A 99 -19.25 0.26 -4.18
C ALA A 99 -18.08 -0.71 -4.49
N TRP A 100 -17.91 -1.04 -5.76
CA TRP A 100 -16.98 -2.08 -6.22
C TRP A 100 -15.71 -1.49 -6.88
N ALA A 101 -14.75 -2.36 -7.17
CA ALA A 101 -13.48 -2.24 -7.88
C ALA A 101 -13.18 -0.87 -8.51
N GLY A 102 -12.82 0.11 -7.69
CA GLY A 102 -12.46 1.42 -8.18
C GLY A 102 -10.95 1.56 -8.45
N GLN A 103 -10.56 2.48 -9.35
CA GLN A 103 -9.16 2.87 -9.53
C GLN A 103 -8.96 4.39 -9.57
N VAL A 104 -7.84 4.85 -8.99
CA VAL A 104 -7.45 6.27 -8.92
C VAL A 104 -6.28 6.60 -9.84
N VAL A 105 -6.32 7.79 -10.45
CA VAL A 105 -5.17 8.40 -11.13
C VAL A 105 -5.11 9.91 -10.86
N GLN A 106 -3.89 10.46 -10.79
CA GLN A 106 -3.66 11.90 -10.63
C GLN A 106 -3.46 12.58 -11.98
N ARG A 107 -4.11 13.73 -12.18
CA ARG A 107 -3.87 14.67 -13.29
C ARG A 107 -4.33 16.06 -12.88
N ASN A 108 -3.72 17.12 -13.42
CA ASN A 108 -4.15 18.51 -13.18
C ASN A 108 -4.30 18.87 -11.68
N ASN A 109 -3.38 18.39 -10.83
CA ASN A 109 -3.41 18.56 -9.38
C ASN A 109 -4.66 18.01 -8.69
N GLN A 110 -5.35 17.06 -9.32
CA GLN A 110 -6.50 16.36 -8.77
C GLN A 110 -6.34 14.85 -8.93
N PHE A 111 -6.96 14.12 -8.01
CA PHE A 111 -7.12 12.67 -8.06
C PHE A 111 -8.52 12.36 -8.57
N TYR A 112 -8.60 11.52 -9.59
CA TYR A 112 -9.84 11.05 -10.19
C TYR A 112 -10.03 9.59 -9.83
N TYR A 113 -11.14 9.28 -9.15
CA TYR A 113 -11.49 7.95 -8.69
C TYR A 113 -12.63 7.39 -9.54
N TYR A 114 -12.30 6.51 -10.49
CA TYR A 114 -13.30 5.83 -11.32
C TYR A 114 -13.84 4.63 -10.58
N ALA A 115 -15.16 4.53 -10.46
CA ALA A 115 -15.80 3.47 -9.68
C ALA A 115 -17.07 2.95 -10.38
N PRO A 116 -17.24 1.63 -10.53
CA PRO A 116 -18.46 1.00 -10.97
C PRO A 116 -19.48 0.96 -9.83
N MET A 117 -20.73 1.34 -10.11
CA MET A 117 -21.83 1.36 -9.15
C MET A 117 -23.14 0.98 -9.84
N GLN A 118 -24.11 0.51 -9.07
CA GLN A 118 -25.47 0.39 -9.57
C GLN A 118 -26.14 1.76 -9.63
N HIS A 119 -26.54 2.16 -10.83
CA HIS A 119 -27.40 3.34 -11.04
C HIS A 119 -28.82 3.05 -10.52
N ARG A 120 -29.56 4.09 -10.11
CA ARG A 120 -30.97 4.00 -9.66
C ARG A 120 -31.94 3.31 -10.62
N SER A 121 -31.58 3.17 -11.89
CA SER A 121 -32.34 2.41 -12.90
C SER A 121 -32.10 0.89 -12.84
N GLY A 122 -31.18 0.43 -12.00
CA GLY A 122 -30.78 -0.97 -11.84
C GLY A 122 -29.56 -1.39 -12.67
N ALA A 123 -29.14 -0.59 -13.66
CA ALA A 123 -28.00 -0.86 -14.52
C ALA A 123 -26.66 -0.55 -13.83
N MET A 124 -25.59 -1.25 -14.22
CA MET A 124 -24.23 -0.86 -13.82
C MET A 124 -23.71 0.29 -14.68
N ALA A 125 -23.03 1.23 -14.04
CA ALA A 125 -22.40 2.37 -14.67
C ALA A 125 -21.12 2.76 -13.92
N ILE A 126 -20.22 3.48 -14.58
CA ILE A 126 -18.98 3.96 -13.96
C ILE A 126 -19.10 5.47 -13.71
N GLY A 127 -18.93 5.86 -12.45
CA GLY A 127 -18.82 7.24 -12.01
C GLY A 127 -17.36 7.70 -11.89
N VAL A 128 -17.17 8.99 -11.62
CA VAL A 128 -15.87 9.55 -11.29
C VAL A 128 -15.97 10.49 -10.10
N GLY A 129 -15.32 10.11 -9.00
CA GLY A 129 -15.06 10.98 -7.87
C GLY A 129 -13.83 11.85 -8.13
N VAL A 130 -13.78 13.05 -7.55
CA VAL A 130 -12.63 13.96 -7.67
C VAL A 130 -12.25 14.59 -6.32
N SER A 131 -10.95 14.72 -6.08
CA SER A 131 -10.39 15.35 -4.88
C SER A 131 -9.01 16.00 -5.17
N PRO A 132 -8.66 17.14 -4.56
CA PRO A 132 -7.28 17.65 -4.59
C PRO A 132 -6.32 16.84 -3.71
N ASN A 133 -6.85 16.01 -2.80
CA ASN A 133 -6.08 15.19 -1.86
C ASN A 133 -6.30 13.71 -2.12
N ILE A 134 -5.24 12.90 -2.11
CA ILE A 134 -5.34 11.44 -2.31
C ILE A 134 -6.22 10.76 -1.25
N THR A 135 -6.21 11.32 -0.03
CA THR A 135 -7.02 10.90 1.13
C THR A 135 -8.46 11.40 1.07
N GLY A 136 -8.87 12.06 -0.02
CA GLY A 136 -10.22 12.61 -0.16
C GLY A 136 -10.49 13.80 0.77
N PRO A 137 -11.77 14.02 1.15
CA PRO A 137 -12.95 13.29 0.66
C PRO A 137 -13.17 13.52 -0.84
N TYR A 138 -13.56 12.47 -1.56
CA TYR A 138 -13.91 12.58 -2.98
C TYR A 138 -15.35 13.08 -3.15
N LYS A 139 -15.57 13.90 -4.17
CA LYS A 139 -16.90 14.41 -4.58
C LYS A 139 -17.27 13.90 -5.96
N ASP A 140 -18.56 13.69 -6.22
CA ASP A 140 -19.04 13.36 -7.57
C ASP A 140 -18.68 14.51 -8.54
N ALA A 141 -17.83 14.22 -9.52
CA ALA A 141 -17.34 15.24 -10.45
C ALA A 141 -18.36 15.60 -11.54
N LEU A 142 -19.40 14.79 -11.73
CA LEU A 142 -20.35 14.89 -12.84
C LEU A 142 -21.80 15.10 -12.40
N GLY A 143 -22.19 14.55 -11.25
CA GLY A 143 -23.60 14.43 -10.87
C GLY A 143 -24.33 13.30 -11.61
N GLY A 144 -23.60 12.44 -12.31
CA GLY A 144 -24.11 11.36 -13.16
C GLY A 144 -23.00 10.39 -13.58
N PRO A 145 -23.33 9.29 -14.24
CA PRO A 145 -22.33 8.34 -14.72
C PRO A 145 -21.48 8.93 -15.86
N LEU A 146 -20.19 8.59 -15.88
CA LEU A 146 -19.29 8.89 -16.99
C LEU A 146 -19.57 7.96 -18.17
N VAL A 147 -19.69 6.65 -17.92
CA VAL A 147 -20.07 5.65 -18.94
C VAL A 147 -21.17 4.73 -18.41
N SER A 148 -22.04 4.26 -19.30
CA SER A 148 -23.18 3.39 -18.96
C SER A 148 -23.40 2.35 -20.05
N ASN A 149 -22.91 1.13 -19.83
CA ASN A 149 -23.10 -0.02 -20.72
C ASN A 149 -23.20 -1.35 -19.94
N ASN A 150 -23.54 -1.29 -18.64
CA ASN A 150 -23.54 -2.42 -17.70
C ASN A 150 -22.18 -3.06 -17.39
N GLY A 151 -21.05 -2.49 -17.86
CA GLY A 151 -19.73 -2.95 -17.46
C GLY A 151 -19.31 -2.47 -16.07
N ILE A 152 -18.33 -3.17 -15.49
CA ILE A 152 -17.75 -2.92 -14.16
C ILE A 152 -16.21 -2.89 -14.24
N ASP A 153 -15.54 -2.74 -13.11
CA ASP A 153 -14.09 -2.86 -12.95
C ASP A 153 -13.27 -1.91 -13.85
N PRO A 154 -13.45 -0.58 -13.69
CA PRO A 154 -12.64 0.40 -14.39
C PRO A 154 -11.15 0.26 -14.06
N THR A 155 -10.33 0.36 -15.10
CA THR A 155 -8.90 0.64 -14.98
C THR A 155 -8.49 1.84 -15.83
N VAL A 156 -7.60 2.67 -15.29
CA VAL A 156 -7.19 3.93 -15.89
C VAL A 156 -5.67 4.06 -15.96
N TRP A 157 -5.18 4.49 -17.12
CA TRP A 157 -3.76 4.77 -17.35
C TRP A 157 -3.57 6.02 -18.19
N ILE A 158 -2.57 6.83 -17.85
CA ILE A 158 -2.13 7.99 -18.65
C ILE A 158 -0.82 7.61 -19.32
N ASP A 159 -0.83 7.53 -20.65
CA ASP A 159 0.35 7.18 -21.43
C ASP A 159 1.36 8.35 -21.50
N GLY A 160 2.58 8.07 -21.93
CA GLY A 160 3.67 9.04 -21.97
C GLY A 160 3.45 10.20 -22.94
N ASP A 161 2.49 10.10 -23.86
CA ASP A 161 2.05 11.19 -24.74
C ASP A 161 0.96 12.07 -24.10
N GLY A 162 0.50 11.73 -22.88
CA GLY A 162 -0.55 12.43 -22.15
C GLY A 162 -1.98 11.97 -22.46
N GLN A 163 -2.17 11.00 -23.35
CA GLN A 163 -3.47 10.39 -23.60
C GLN A 163 -3.86 9.47 -22.44
N ALA A 164 -5.02 9.72 -21.86
CA ALA A 164 -5.60 8.89 -20.81
C ALA A 164 -6.57 7.87 -21.41
N TYR A 165 -6.48 6.62 -20.96
CA TYR A 165 -7.34 5.53 -21.37
C TYR A 165 -8.09 5.01 -20.15
N LEU A 166 -9.40 4.84 -20.30
CA LEU A 166 -10.25 4.15 -19.33
C LEU A 166 -10.73 2.85 -19.98
N TYR A 167 -10.32 1.72 -19.41
CA TYR A 167 -10.82 0.38 -19.74
C TYR A 167 -11.77 -0.08 -18.64
N TRP A 168 -12.66 -1.01 -18.95
CA TRP A 168 -13.54 -1.68 -17.97
C TRP A 168 -14.15 -2.93 -18.59
N GLY A 169 -14.61 -3.91 -17.80
CA GLY A 169 -15.17 -5.13 -18.38
C GLY A 169 -15.78 -6.16 -17.44
N ASN A 170 -16.89 -6.78 -17.89
CA ASN A 170 -17.49 -8.03 -17.44
C ASN A 170 -18.68 -8.40 -18.38
N PRO A 171 -18.75 -9.60 -19.00
CA PRO A 171 -17.63 -10.40 -19.48
C PRO A 171 -16.98 -9.81 -20.76
N GLY A 172 -17.54 -8.71 -21.31
CA GLY A 172 -16.89 -7.96 -22.39
C GLY A 172 -15.80 -7.04 -21.86
N LEU A 173 -14.92 -6.56 -22.74
CA LEU A 173 -13.91 -5.56 -22.41
C LEU A 173 -14.12 -4.34 -23.32
N TRP A 174 -14.15 -3.14 -22.72
CA TRP A 174 -14.35 -1.89 -23.43
C TRP A 174 -13.30 -0.86 -23.06
N TYR A 175 -13.17 0.18 -23.89
CA TYR A 175 -12.42 1.37 -23.53
C TYR A 175 -12.94 2.65 -24.17
N VAL A 176 -12.52 3.78 -23.59
CA VAL A 176 -12.60 5.11 -24.19
C VAL A 176 -11.27 5.85 -24.04
N LYS A 177 -11.07 6.86 -24.90
CA LYS A 177 -10.02 7.87 -24.73
C LYS A 177 -10.57 9.03 -23.93
N LEU A 178 -10.10 9.18 -22.70
CA LEU A 178 -10.48 10.30 -21.85
C LEU A 178 -9.89 11.61 -22.41
N ASN A 179 -10.66 12.69 -22.30
CA ASN A 179 -10.16 14.03 -22.55
C ASN A 179 -9.27 14.47 -21.39
N SER A 180 -8.49 15.54 -21.59
CA SER A 180 -7.53 16.04 -20.60
C SER A 180 -8.14 16.47 -19.27
N ASN A 181 -9.45 16.74 -19.23
CA ASN A 181 -10.19 17.04 -18.00
C ASN A 181 -10.54 15.81 -17.16
N MET A 182 -10.29 14.59 -17.67
CA MET A 182 -10.52 13.30 -17.00
C MET A 182 -11.98 12.95 -16.67
N ILE A 183 -12.93 13.84 -16.98
CA ILE A 183 -14.36 13.67 -16.68
C ILE A 183 -15.23 13.63 -17.95
N THR A 184 -14.59 13.59 -19.13
CA THR A 184 -15.25 13.41 -20.41
C THR A 184 -14.38 12.54 -21.31
N TYR A 185 -14.94 11.97 -22.37
CA TYR A 185 -14.19 11.23 -23.39
C TYR A 185 -14.60 11.64 -24.79
N SER A 186 -13.77 11.32 -25.78
CA SER A 186 -14.04 11.56 -27.20
C SER A 186 -14.33 10.24 -27.93
N GLY A 187 -15.22 10.29 -28.92
CA GLY A 187 -15.60 9.12 -29.73
C GLY A 187 -16.64 8.23 -29.04
N SER A 188 -16.84 7.04 -29.59
CA SER A 188 -17.73 6.02 -29.03
C SER A 188 -16.99 5.10 -28.06
N ILE A 189 -17.74 4.43 -27.18
CA ILE A 189 -17.25 3.26 -26.45
C ILE A 189 -16.77 2.22 -27.46
N VAL A 190 -15.53 1.75 -27.30
CA VAL A 190 -14.93 0.75 -28.19
C VAL A 190 -14.93 -0.61 -27.50
N THR A 191 -15.50 -1.62 -28.15
CA THR A 191 -15.39 -3.02 -27.70
C THR A 191 -14.05 -3.61 -28.12
N VAL A 192 -13.31 -4.18 -27.17
CA VAL A 192 -12.08 -4.93 -27.43
C VAL A 192 -12.44 -6.37 -27.82
N ASN A 193 -11.82 -6.89 -28.87
CA ASN A 193 -11.96 -8.29 -29.24
C ASN A 193 -11.17 -9.18 -28.26
N THR A 194 -11.89 -9.79 -27.31
CA THR A 194 -11.36 -10.74 -26.31
C THR A 194 -11.24 -12.18 -26.85
N GLY A 195 -11.23 -12.35 -28.17
CA GLY A 195 -10.95 -13.63 -28.84
C GLY A 195 -9.46 -14.01 -28.79
N SER A 196 -8.83 -14.23 -29.95
CA SER A 196 -7.46 -14.79 -30.04
C SER A 196 -6.37 -14.09 -29.19
N GLY A 197 -6.54 -12.81 -28.86
CA GLY A 197 -5.62 -12.04 -28.03
C GLY A 197 -5.74 -12.27 -26.52
N PHE A 198 -6.74 -13.04 -26.08
CA PHE A 198 -7.07 -13.32 -24.69
C PHE A 198 -7.46 -14.79 -24.53
N GLN A 199 -7.52 -15.25 -23.29
CA GLN A 199 -8.13 -16.54 -22.95
C GLN A 199 -9.08 -16.34 -21.78
N ASN A 200 -10.35 -16.70 -21.99
CA ASN A 200 -11.42 -16.72 -20.98
C ASN A 200 -11.52 -15.46 -20.14
N PHE A 201 -11.40 -14.27 -20.76
CA PHE A 201 -11.57 -13.00 -20.05
C PHE A 201 -12.89 -13.00 -19.28
N ALA A 202 -12.84 -12.67 -17.99
CA ALA A 202 -14.01 -12.55 -17.12
C ALA A 202 -14.20 -11.09 -16.69
N GLU A 203 -13.27 -10.53 -15.91
CA GLU A 203 -13.40 -9.18 -15.31
C GLU A 203 -12.05 -8.63 -14.82
N GLY A 204 -12.08 -7.58 -13.99
CA GLY A 204 -10.89 -7.01 -13.35
C GLY A 204 -9.74 -6.65 -14.29
N PRO A 205 -9.95 -5.94 -15.41
CA PRO A 205 -8.85 -5.53 -16.27
C PRO A 205 -7.91 -4.60 -15.48
N TRP A 206 -6.61 -4.83 -15.57
CA TRP A 206 -5.56 -3.97 -15.06
C TRP A 206 -4.63 -3.58 -16.22
N PHE A 207 -4.80 -2.34 -16.69
CA PHE A 207 -4.12 -1.81 -17.86
C PHE A 207 -2.97 -0.89 -17.46
N TYR A 208 -1.76 -1.19 -17.94
CA TYR A 208 -0.60 -0.34 -17.72
C TYR A 208 0.43 -0.52 -18.82
N LYS A 209 1.40 0.41 -18.87
CA LYS A 209 2.54 0.33 -19.78
C LYS A 209 3.83 0.16 -18.99
N ARG A 210 4.68 -0.74 -19.46
CA ARG A 210 6.06 -0.89 -18.98
C ARG A 210 7.00 -0.92 -20.18
N ASN A 211 7.97 -0.01 -20.21
CA ASN A 211 8.79 0.25 -21.39
C ASN A 211 7.89 0.54 -22.61
N ASN A 212 8.13 -0.14 -23.74
CA ASN A 212 7.34 0.00 -24.97
C ASN A 212 6.26 -1.09 -25.12
N VAL A 213 5.85 -1.73 -24.02
CA VAL A 213 4.85 -2.81 -24.02
C VAL A 213 3.68 -2.44 -23.11
N TYR A 214 2.47 -2.61 -23.61
CA TYR A 214 1.24 -2.47 -22.84
C TYR A 214 0.82 -3.85 -22.32
N TYR A 215 0.38 -3.89 -21.07
CA TYR A 215 -0.06 -5.08 -20.37
C TYR A 215 -1.54 -4.93 -20.03
N MET A 216 -2.29 -6.00 -20.24
CA MET A 216 -3.63 -6.19 -19.72
C MET A 216 -3.60 -7.44 -18.85
N VAL A 217 -3.61 -7.27 -17.53
CA VAL A 217 -3.74 -8.36 -16.56
C VAL A 217 -5.21 -8.44 -16.18
N TYR A 218 -5.80 -9.62 -16.07
CA TYR A 218 -7.25 -9.76 -15.90
C TYR A 218 -7.64 -11.05 -15.20
N ALA A 219 -8.80 -11.03 -14.55
CA ALA A 219 -9.45 -12.22 -14.01
C ALA A 219 -10.06 -13.05 -15.14
N ALA A 220 -9.91 -14.37 -15.06
CA ALA A 220 -10.32 -15.29 -16.09
C ALA A 220 -10.95 -16.55 -15.50
N SER A 221 -11.69 -17.28 -16.35
CA SER A 221 -12.20 -18.62 -16.04
C SER A 221 -13.14 -18.70 -14.81
N CYS A 222 -13.93 -17.66 -14.51
CA CYS A 222 -14.90 -17.72 -13.40
C CYS A 222 -15.91 -18.89 -13.58
N CYS A 223 -16.24 -19.68 -12.55
CA CYS A 223 -15.78 -19.60 -11.15
C CYS A 223 -15.40 -21.00 -10.64
N PRO A 224 -14.19 -21.21 -10.09
CA PRO A 224 -13.29 -20.20 -9.53
C PRO A 224 -12.30 -19.55 -10.51
N GLU A 225 -11.95 -18.28 -10.28
CA GLU A 225 -11.10 -17.49 -11.17
C GLU A 225 -9.61 -17.79 -11.06
N ASP A 226 -8.90 -17.57 -12.16
CA ASP A 226 -7.45 -17.41 -12.23
C ASP A 226 -7.06 -16.02 -12.78
N ILE A 227 -5.80 -15.60 -12.64
CA ILE A 227 -5.31 -14.34 -13.21
C ILE A 227 -4.45 -14.64 -14.42
N ARG A 228 -4.72 -13.95 -15.52
CA ARG A 228 -4.02 -14.09 -16.79
C ARG A 228 -3.57 -12.74 -17.32
N TYR A 229 -2.73 -12.74 -18.34
CA TYR A 229 -2.33 -11.50 -18.99
C TYR A 229 -2.10 -11.62 -20.50
N SER A 230 -2.33 -10.48 -21.14
CA SER A 230 -2.06 -10.24 -22.56
C SER A 230 -1.20 -8.99 -22.70
N THR A 231 -0.50 -8.88 -23.83
CA THR A 231 0.33 -7.70 -24.13
C THR A 231 0.04 -7.14 -25.51
N SER A 232 0.38 -5.88 -25.73
CA SER A 232 0.33 -5.22 -27.03
C SER A 232 1.47 -4.23 -27.21
N SER A 233 1.79 -3.90 -28.46
CA SER A 233 2.67 -2.78 -28.81
C SER A 233 1.96 -1.42 -28.81
N GLY A 234 0.62 -1.41 -28.76
CA GLY A 234 -0.19 -0.20 -28.70
C GLY A 234 -1.17 -0.23 -27.53
N PRO A 235 -1.64 0.94 -27.06
CA PRO A 235 -2.53 1.02 -25.90
C PRO A 235 -3.87 0.34 -26.15
N THR A 236 -4.27 0.19 -27.42
CA THR A 236 -5.58 -0.34 -27.82
C THR A 236 -5.53 -1.70 -28.53
N GLY A 237 -4.39 -2.39 -28.46
CA GLY A 237 -4.18 -3.64 -29.20
C GLY A 237 -3.43 -3.45 -30.53
N PRO A 238 -3.35 -4.50 -31.38
CA PRO A 238 -3.89 -5.85 -31.14
C PRO A 238 -3.24 -6.52 -29.94
N TRP A 239 -4.03 -7.27 -29.18
CA TRP A 239 -3.59 -7.97 -27.97
C TRP A 239 -3.08 -9.36 -28.32
N THR A 240 -2.09 -9.84 -27.57
CA THR A 240 -1.61 -11.22 -27.66
C THR A 240 -1.53 -11.82 -26.26
N TYR A 241 -2.19 -12.96 -26.07
CA TYR A 241 -2.14 -13.72 -24.83
C TYR A 241 -0.70 -14.14 -24.51
N ARG A 242 -0.33 -14.09 -23.23
CA ARG A 242 1.03 -14.42 -22.77
C ARG A 242 1.06 -15.52 -21.73
N GLY A 243 0.03 -15.65 -20.90
CA GLY A 243 -0.02 -16.74 -19.94
C GLY A 243 -0.80 -16.41 -18.68
N GLN A 244 -0.64 -17.29 -17.70
CA GLN A 244 -1.24 -17.19 -16.39
C GLN A 244 -0.27 -16.52 -15.41
N VAL A 245 -0.76 -15.53 -14.67
CA VAL A 245 -0.04 -14.83 -13.60
C VAL A 245 -0.26 -15.53 -12.26
N MET A 246 -1.47 -16.00 -11.99
CA MET A 246 -1.80 -16.66 -10.71
C MET A 246 -2.86 -17.73 -10.94
N ALA A 247 -2.62 -18.92 -10.37
CA ALA A 247 -3.60 -20.00 -10.38
C ALA A 247 -4.69 -19.79 -9.35
N THR A 248 -5.86 -20.38 -9.61
CA THR A 248 -6.91 -20.50 -8.61
C THR A 248 -6.36 -21.12 -7.33
N ALA A 249 -6.52 -20.42 -6.21
CA ALA A 249 -6.14 -20.88 -4.89
C ALA A 249 -6.89 -20.06 -3.83
N GLY A 250 -6.84 -20.53 -2.58
CA GLY A 250 -7.43 -19.82 -1.45
C GLY A 250 -8.95 -20.05 -1.32
N ALA A 251 -9.57 -19.25 -0.45
CA ALA A 251 -10.98 -19.37 -0.09
C ALA A 251 -11.90 -18.44 -0.90
N SER A 252 -11.33 -17.49 -1.65
CA SER A 252 -12.10 -16.65 -2.57
C SER A 252 -12.26 -17.36 -3.91
N PHE A 253 -13.47 -17.35 -4.47
CA PHE A 253 -13.73 -17.89 -5.81
C PHE A 253 -13.51 -16.84 -6.91
N THR A 254 -13.45 -15.55 -6.58
CA THR A 254 -13.00 -14.48 -7.48
C THR A 254 -11.56 -14.07 -7.18
N ASN A 255 -10.92 -13.36 -8.10
CA ASN A 255 -9.59 -12.77 -7.96
C ASN A 255 -9.49 -11.45 -8.74
N HIS A 256 -8.76 -10.45 -8.24
CA HIS A 256 -8.68 -9.13 -8.87
C HIS A 256 -7.23 -8.62 -8.89
N PRO A 257 -6.64 -8.29 -10.06
CA PRO A 257 -5.23 -7.95 -10.17
C PRO A 257 -4.93 -6.46 -9.92
N GLY A 258 -3.83 -6.19 -9.21
CA GLY A 258 -3.18 -4.89 -9.17
C GLY A 258 -1.66 -5.04 -9.36
N VAL A 259 -1.05 -4.30 -10.29
CA VAL A 259 0.41 -4.32 -10.52
C VAL A 259 0.99 -2.93 -10.35
N ILE A 260 2.05 -2.80 -9.56
CA ILE A 260 2.72 -1.52 -9.32
C ILE A 260 4.23 -1.68 -9.13
N ASP A 261 5.00 -0.70 -9.61
CA ASP A 261 6.42 -0.57 -9.29
C ASP A 261 6.59 0.38 -8.11
N PHE A 262 7.34 -0.04 -7.09
CA PHE A 262 7.63 0.78 -5.92
C PHE A 262 9.04 0.52 -5.40
N LYS A 263 9.82 1.60 -5.16
CA LYS A 263 11.20 1.55 -4.63
C LYS A 263 12.11 0.53 -5.33
N GLY A 264 12.01 0.44 -6.66
CA GLY A 264 12.85 -0.42 -7.51
C GLY A 264 12.38 -1.88 -7.61
N ASN A 265 11.24 -2.22 -7.03
CA ASN A 265 10.66 -3.56 -7.08
C ASN A 265 9.27 -3.52 -7.73
N THR A 266 8.81 -4.66 -8.26
CA THR A 266 7.46 -4.82 -8.80
C THR A 266 6.63 -5.70 -7.87
N TYR A 267 5.39 -5.29 -7.62
CA TYR A 267 4.44 -5.96 -6.74
C TYR A 267 3.16 -6.33 -7.49
N PHE A 268 2.63 -7.51 -7.15
CA PHE A 268 1.34 -8.02 -7.59
C PHE A 268 0.41 -8.12 -6.39
N PHE A 269 -0.62 -7.28 -6.38
CA PHE A 269 -1.73 -7.29 -5.44
C PHE A 269 -2.87 -8.15 -5.97
N TYR A 270 -3.52 -8.85 -5.07
CA TYR A 270 -4.66 -9.72 -5.34
C TYR A 270 -5.53 -9.87 -4.09
N HIS A 271 -6.69 -10.52 -4.18
CA HIS A 271 -7.49 -10.88 -3.00
C HIS A 271 -7.63 -12.39 -2.80
N ASN A 272 -7.88 -12.77 -1.55
CA ASN A 272 -8.15 -14.13 -1.08
C ASN A 272 -9.20 -14.06 0.05
N GLY A 273 -9.76 -15.17 0.54
CA GLY A 273 -10.58 -15.22 1.77
C GLY A 273 -9.78 -15.73 2.97
N ALA A 274 -8.57 -15.20 3.22
CA ALA A 274 -7.61 -15.79 4.16
C ALA A 274 -7.79 -15.37 5.62
N LEU A 275 -8.52 -14.28 5.90
CA LEU A 275 -8.84 -13.86 7.26
C LEU A 275 -9.79 -14.85 7.97
N PRO A 276 -9.82 -14.91 9.31
CA PRO A 276 -10.72 -15.79 10.04
C PRO A 276 -12.20 -15.49 9.73
N GLY A 277 -12.91 -16.48 9.17
CA GLY A 277 -14.29 -16.30 8.67
C GLY A 277 -14.37 -15.91 7.19
N GLY A 278 -13.22 -15.77 6.52
CA GLY A 278 -13.11 -15.36 5.12
C GLY A 278 -13.77 -16.34 4.14
N SER A 279 -14.25 -15.76 3.04
CA SER A 279 -14.98 -16.46 1.97
C SER A 279 -14.78 -15.71 0.64
N GLY A 280 -15.51 -16.11 -0.41
CA GLY A 280 -15.56 -15.31 -1.65
C GLY A 280 -16.35 -14.00 -1.55
N TYR A 281 -17.04 -13.75 -0.43
CA TYR A 281 -17.72 -12.47 -0.12
C TYR A 281 -17.11 -11.75 1.08
N ASP A 282 -16.12 -12.37 1.72
CA ASP A 282 -15.38 -11.84 2.87
C ASP A 282 -13.89 -11.94 2.53
N ARG A 283 -13.45 -11.07 1.61
CA ARG A 283 -12.13 -11.15 0.99
C ARG A 283 -11.09 -10.34 1.77
N SER A 284 -9.84 -10.53 1.41
CA SER A 284 -8.67 -9.98 2.08
C SER A 284 -7.55 -9.79 1.07
N ILE A 285 -7.04 -8.57 0.97
CA ILE A 285 -5.96 -8.23 0.04
C ILE A 285 -4.64 -8.86 0.51
N CYS A 286 -3.90 -9.37 -0.46
CA CYS A 286 -2.56 -9.92 -0.32
C CYS A 286 -1.63 -9.29 -1.36
N VAL A 287 -0.32 -9.43 -1.14
CA VAL A 287 0.71 -8.93 -2.05
C VAL A 287 1.85 -9.93 -2.24
N GLU A 288 2.35 -10.05 -3.46
CA GLU A 288 3.59 -10.74 -3.79
C GLU A 288 4.57 -9.78 -4.50
N GLN A 289 5.88 -10.00 -4.32
CA GLN A 289 6.90 -9.35 -5.16
C GLN A 289 7.27 -10.28 -6.32
N PHE A 290 7.50 -9.72 -7.50
CA PHE A 290 8.06 -10.49 -8.61
C PHE A 290 9.06 -9.69 -9.45
N THR A 291 9.71 -10.39 -10.37
CA THR A 291 10.59 -9.80 -11.38
C THR A 291 10.14 -10.28 -12.75
N TYR A 292 10.04 -9.35 -13.71
CA TYR A 292 9.74 -9.71 -15.09
C TYR A 292 10.87 -10.53 -15.71
N GLY A 293 10.50 -11.45 -16.61
CA GLY A 293 11.46 -12.04 -17.55
C GLY A 293 12.12 -10.97 -18.42
N SER A 294 13.28 -11.29 -18.98
CA SER A 294 14.02 -10.37 -19.88
C SER A 294 13.22 -10.00 -21.14
N ASP A 295 12.27 -10.84 -21.53
CA ASP A 295 11.32 -10.64 -22.63
C ASP A 295 10.05 -9.86 -22.20
N GLY A 296 9.98 -9.43 -20.94
CA GLY A 296 8.82 -8.77 -20.37
C GLY A 296 7.72 -9.72 -19.87
N SER A 297 7.95 -11.04 -19.83
CA SER A 297 6.99 -11.99 -19.26
C SER A 297 6.78 -11.78 -17.76
N ILE A 298 5.55 -12.02 -17.30
CA ILE A 298 5.22 -12.12 -15.87
C ILE A 298 5.33 -13.61 -15.49
N PRO A 299 6.09 -13.97 -14.44
CA PRO A 299 6.18 -15.35 -13.99
C PRO A 299 4.86 -15.83 -13.35
N LEU A 300 4.66 -17.14 -13.30
CA LEU A 300 3.56 -17.72 -12.53
C LEU A 300 3.81 -17.54 -11.02
N LEU A 301 2.95 -16.77 -10.37
CA LEU A 301 2.96 -16.48 -8.94
C LEU A 301 2.08 -17.47 -8.17
N LYS A 302 2.35 -17.56 -6.86
CA LYS A 302 1.58 -18.36 -5.91
C LYS A 302 1.09 -17.46 -4.79
N MET A 303 -0.12 -17.69 -4.31
CA MET A 303 -0.59 -17.05 -3.09
C MET A 303 0.24 -17.54 -1.91
N THR A 304 0.92 -16.64 -1.21
CA THR A 304 1.70 -16.98 -0.01
C THR A 304 1.09 -16.40 1.25
N THR A 305 1.44 -16.98 2.39
CA THR A 305 1.20 -16.36 3.70
C THR A 305 2.31 -15.36 4.05
N ALA A 306 3.52 -15.52 3.52
CA ALA A 306 4.66 -14.67 3.84
C ALA A 306 4.50 -13.23 3.30
N GLY A 307 3.91 -13.07 2.11
CA GLY A 307 3.77 -11.78 1.46
C GLY A 307 5.08 -11.20 0.92
N ALA A 308 5.04 -9.95 0.48
CA ALA A 308 6.19 -9.25 -0.04
C ALA A 308 7.23 -8.92 1.06
N PRO A 309 8.54 -9.00 0.77
CA PRO A 309 9.56 -8.58 1.73
C PRO A 309 9.52 -7.06 1.95
N GLN A 310 9.84 -6.66 3.18
CA GLN A 310 9.90 -5.25 3.57
C GLN A 310 10.99 -4.50 2.79
N VAL A 311 10.69 -3.27 2.37
CA VAL A 311 11.69 -2.37 1.76
C VAL A 311 12.12 -1.29 2.73
N GLY A 312 13.40 -1.30 3.09
CA GLY A 312 13.97 -0.34 4.03
C GLY A 312 13.64 -0.70 5.48
N THR A 313 13.64 0.32 6.35
CA THR A 313 13.38 0.18 7.78
C THR A 313 12.34 1.18 8.24
N PHE A 314 11.64 0.87 9.33
CA PHE A 314 10.61 1.71 9.91
C PHE A 314 11.17 2.66 10.98
N ASN A 315 10.88 3.96 10.91
CA ASN A 315 11.38 4.95 11.86
C ASN A 315 10.41 5.12 13.06
N PRO A 316 10.81 4.77 14.30
CA PRO A 316 9.94 4.90 15.48
C PRO A 316 9.99 6.29 16.15
N TYR A 317 10.84 7.20 15.68
CA TYR A 317 11.13 8.47 16.37
C TYR A 317 10.31 9.66 15.88
N THR A 318 9.42 9.43 14.92
CA THR A 318 8.35 10.37 14.54
C THR A 318 7.03 9.91 15.15
N ARG A 319 6.01 10.77 15.14
CA ARG A 319 4.64 10.32 15.42
C ARG A 319 4.25 9.25 14.39
N VAL A 320 3.67 8.16 14.87
CA VAL A 320 3.15 7.06 14.08
C VAL A 320 1.72 6.78 14.51
N GLU A 321 0.78 6.79 13.57
CA GLU A 321 -0.61 6.42 13.85
C GLU A 321 -0.68 4.93 14.25
N ALA A 322 -1.46 4.61 15.27
CA ALA A 322 -1.57 3.26 15.83
C ALA A 322 -2.16 2.27 14.83
N GLU A 323 -2.98 2.75 13.90
CA GLU A 323 -3.49 2.04 12.73
C GLU A 323 -2.44 1.84 11.62
N THR A 324 -1.15 2.08 11.89
CA THR A 324 -0.02 1.62 11.06
C THR A 324 0.45 0.25 11.51
N ILE A 325 0.03 -0.79 10.80
CA ILE A 325 0.09 -2.18 11.25
C ILE A 325 0.74 -3.06 10.18
N ALA A 326 1.68 -3.92 10.58
CA ALA A 326 2.11 -5.05 9.76
C ALA A 326 1.29 -6.30 10.03
N PHE A 327 0.91 -6.51 11.30
CA PHE A 327 0.02 -7.61 11.68
C PHE A 327 -0.77 -7.25 12.94
N SER A 328 -2.05 -7.61 13.00
CA SER A 328 -2.85 -7.54 14.23
C SER A 328 -3.44 -8.88 14.63
N SER A 329 -3.61 -9.13 15.92
CA SER A 329 -4.46 -10.22 16.40
C SER A 329 -5.90 -10.04 15.92
N HIS A 330 -6.62 -11.15 15.75
CA HIS A 330 -8.04 -11.13 15.40
C HIS A 330 -8.87 -10.36 16.45
N GLY A 331 -9.88 -9.64 15.98
CA GLY A 331 -10.83 -8.89 16.82
C GLY A 331 -10.48 -7.43 17.07
N LEU A 332 -9.30 -6.96 16.66
CA LEU A 332 -8.98 -5.52 16.65
C LEU A 332 -9.71 -4.81 15.51
N SER A 333 -10.02 -3.53 15.70
CA SER A 333 -10.70 -2.69 14.70
C SER A 333 -10.07 -1.31 14.63
N THR A 334 -10.35 -0.58 13.55
CA THR A 334 -10.03 0.84 13.39
C THR A 334 -11.32 1.63 13.19
N GLU A 335 -11.47 2.76 13.87
CA GLU A 335 -12.67 3.60 13.78
C GLU A 335 -12.30 5.09 13.79
N PRO A 336 -13.15 5.98 13.22
CA PRO A 336 -12.92 7.42 13.29
C PRO A 336 -12.71 7.90 14.72
N THR A 337 -11.71 8.76 14.92
CA THR A 337 -11.43 9.33 16.23
C THR A 337 -12.12 10.68 16.42
N ASN A 338 -12.41 11.01 17.68
CA ASN A 338 -12.83 12.34 18.11
C ASN A 338 -11.69 13.12 18.79
N ASP A 339 -10.46 12.60 18.75
CA ASP A 339 -9.26 13.33 19.17
C ASP A 339 -8.92 14.41 18.13
N ALA A 340 -8.44 15.57 18.57
CA ALA A 340 -8.27 16.73 17.70
C ALA A 340 -7.26 16.51 16.56
N ASP A 341 -6.30 15.61 16.76
CA ASP A 341 -5.13 15.47 15.88
C ASP A 341 -5.08 14.12 15.15
N GLY A 342 -6.15 13.32 15.11
CA GLY A 342 -6.14 11.99 14.48
C GLY A 342 -7.28 11.80 13.48
N LEU A 343 -7.09 10.87 12.54
CA LEU A 343 -8.14 10.46 11.60
C LEU A 343 -8.88 9.23 12.14
N LEU A 344 -8.13 8.20 12.51
CA LEU A 344 -8.67 6.99 13.13
C LEU A 344 -8.01 6.75 14.50
N HIS A 345 -8.40 5.66 15.13
CA HIS A 345 -7.66 5.03 16.20
C HIS A 345 -7.95 3.53 16.17
N VAL A 346 -7.07 2.75 16.82
CA VAL A 346 -7.32 1.34 17.10
C VAL A 346 -8.30 1.20 18.26
N SER A 347 -9.36 0.43 18.03
CA SER A 347 -10.42 0.11 18.99
C SER A 347 -10.58 -1.41 19.16
N THR A 348 -11.56 -1.81 19.98
CA THR A 348 -11.82 -3.23 20.34
C THR A 348 -10.58 -3.93 20.91
N ILE A 349 -9.76 -3.17 21.66
CA ILE A 349 -8.55 -3.69 22.29
C ILE A 349 -8.96 -4.54 23.49
N THR A 350 -8.77 -5.85 23.40
CA THR A 350 -9.07 -6.81 24.47
C THR A 350 -7.79 -7.35 25.11
N ASN A 351 -7.89 -7.91 26.31
CA ASN A 351 -6.75 -8.54 26.97
C ASN A 351 -6.17 -9.69 26.12
N GLY A 352 -4.87 -9.63 25.83
CA GLY A 352 -4.16 -10.60 25.00
C GLY A 352 -4.10 -10.23 23.51
N ALA A 353 -4.82 -9.20 23.07
CA ALA A 353 -4.69 -8.67 21.72
C ALA A 353 -3.31 -8.03 21.52
N TYR A 354 -2.84 -7.95 20.27
CA TYR A 354 -1.57 -7.30 19.95
C TYR A 354 -1.53 -6.74 18.53
N ILE A 355 -0.65 -5.76 18.35
CA ILE A 355 -0.23 -5.21 17.05
C ILE A 355 1.26 -5.46 16.87
N LYS A 356 1.68 -5.73 15.63
CA LYS A 356 3.07 -5.82 15.19
C LYS A 356 3.39 -4.67 14.21
N VAL A 357 4.56 -4.07 14.38
CA VAL A 357 5.23 -3.21 13.39
C VAL A 357 6.57 -3.86 13.04
N LYS A 358 6.82 -4.07 11.75
CA LYS A 358 7.98 -4.84 11.26
C LYS A 358 9.19 -3.93 11.00
N GLY A 359 10.39 -4.41 11.32
CA GLY A 359 11.65 -3.77 10.94
C GLY A 359 11.86 -2.37 11.52
N VAL A 360 11.52 -2.17 12.79
CA VAL A 360 11.64 -0.88 13.49
C VAL A 360 13.11 -0.58 13.82
N ALA A 361 13.63 0.51 13.29
CA ALA A 361 15.03 0.94 13.45
C ALA A 361 15.23 1.82 14.68
N PHE A 362 15.47 1.18 15.83
CA PHE A 362 15.82 1.83 17.10
C PHE A 362 17.27 2.35 17.16
N GLY A 363 18.13 1.99 16.20
CA GLY A 363 19.50 2.49 16.15
C GLY A 363 20.27 2.26 17.46
N PRO A 364 20.87 3.29 18.09
CA PRO A 364 21.66 3.14 19.31
C PRO A 364 20.82 2.83 20.56
N GLY A 365 19.50 3.06 20.54
CA GLY A 365 18.65 2.84 21.70
C GLY A 365 17.46 3.78 21.77
N ALA A 366 16.27 3.27 22.07
CA ALA A 366 15.17 4.11 22.56
C ALA A 366 15.18 4.21 24.09
N THR A 367 14.83 5.39 24.62
CA THR A 367 14.84 5.71 26.07
C THR A 367 13.45 5.87 26.66
N SER A 368 12.47 6.23 25.83
CA SER A 368 11.07 6.34 26.26
C SER A 368 10.12 6.06 25.11
N PHE A 369 8.88 5.76 25.47
CA PHE A 369 7.76 5.54 24.57
C PHE A 369 6.56 6.32 25.07
N SER A 370 5.92 7.05 24.16
CA SER A 370 4.69 7.79 24.41
C SER A 370 3.58 7.25 23.52
N ALA A 371 2.36 7.18 24.06
CA ALA A 371 1.17 6.85 23.29
C ALA A 371 0.01 7.78 23.65
N ARG A 372 -0.82 8.09 22.65
CA ARG A 372 -2.09 8.80 22.82
C ARG A 372 -3.22 7.79 22.94
N VAL A 373 -3.86 7.79 24.10
CA VAL A 373 -4.84 6.79 24.48
C VAL A 373 -6.05 7.43 25.14
N SER A 374 -7.19 6.76 25.05
CA SER A 374 -8.39 7.10 25.83
C SER A 374 -8.89 5.83 26.52
N PRO A 375 -9.10 5.84 27.85
CA PRO A 375 -9.72 4.70 28.52
C PRO A 375 -11.12 4.43 27.97
N VAL A 376 -11.48 3.14 28.01
CA VAL A 376 -12.85 2.65 27.81
C VAL A 376 -13.32 1.94 29.07
N SER A 377 -12.44 1.14 29.67
CA SER A 377 -12.70 0.46 30.94
C SER A 377 -12.39 1.35 32.15
N SER A 378 -13.09 1.09 33.26
CA SER A 378 -12.82 1.75 34.55
C SER A 378 -11.45 1.41 35.15
N ALA A 379 -10.92 0.23 34.82
CA ALA A 379 -9.61 -0.24 35.30
C ALA A 379 -8.43 0.24 34.43
N GLY A 380 -8.68 0.60 33.16
CA GLY A 380 -7.64 0.88 32.18
C GLY A 380 -6.97 -0.41 31.70
N GLY A 381 -5.68 -0.32 31.37
CA GLY A 381 -4.90 -1.48 30.93
C GLY A 381 -3.43 -1.12 30.74
N THR A 382 -2.70 -1.96 30.03
CA THR A 382 -1.31 -1.68 29.67
C THR A 382 -1.00 -2.03 28.22
N ILE A 383 0.03 -1.37 27.70
CA ILE A 383 0.71 -1.72 26.45
C ILE A 383 2.12 -2.19 26.83
N GLU A 384 2.35 -3.49 26.72
CA GLU A 384 3.69 -4.07 26.81
C GLU A 384 4.41 -3.91 25.47
N LEU A 385 5.63 -3.38 25.50
CA LEU A 385 6.49 -3.19 24.34
C LEU A 385 7.44 -4.37 24.26
N ARG A 386 7.23 -5.25 23.28
CA ARG A 386 8.02 -6.49 23.12
C ARG A 386 8.73 -6.55 21.79
N LEU A 387 9.95 -7.08 21.78
CA LEU A 387 10.78 -7.18 20.58
C LEU A 387 10.84 -8.61 20.04
N GLY A 388 10.78 -8.75 18.72
CA GLY A 388 10.90 -10.02 17.99
C GLY A 388 9.63 -10.87 17.97
N SER A 389 8.92 -11.00 19.09
CA SER A 389 7.65 -11.72 19.18
C SER A 389 6.75 -11.20 20.31
N GLN A 390 5.50 -11.67 20.35
CA GLN A 390 4.54 -11.40 21.44
C GLN A 390 5.02 -11.85 22.82
N THR A 391 5.95 -12.81 22.87
CA THR A 391 6.57 -13.31 24.11
C THR A 391 8.04 -12.95 24.19
N GLY A 392 8.52 -12.08 23.30
CA GLY A 392 9.90 -11.67 23.21
C GLY A 392 10.30 -10.68 24.30
N THR A 393 11.48 -10.07 24.12
CA THR A 393 12.09 -9.18 25.10
C THR A 393 11.18 -8.01 25.42
N LEU A 394 10.74 -7.91 26.68
CA LEU A 394 9.99 -6.77 27.19
C LEU A 394 10.95 -5.58 27.40
N VAL A 395 10.74 -4.48 26.68
CA VAL A 395 11.60 -3.29 26.74
C VAL A 395 10.94 -2.10 27.45
N GLY A 396 9.63 -2.18 27.70
CA GLY A 396 8.87 -1.22 28.48
C GLY A 396 7.41 -1.64 28.65
N THR A 397 6.75 -1.08 29.66
CA THR A 397 5.30 -1.27 29.89
C THR A 397 4.67 0.10 30.10
N LEU A 398 3.73 0.46 29.24
CA LEU A 398 2.99 1.72 29.33
C LEU A 398 1.66 1.47 30.04
N LYS A 399 1.43 2.14 31.16
CA LYS A 399 0.15 2.08 31.87
C LYS A 399 -0.84 3.05 31.24
N VAL A 400 -1.99 2.54 30.81
CA VAL A 400 -3.14 3.34 30.39
C VAL A 400 -4.05 3.52 31.61
N PRO A 401 -4.26 4.76 32.10
CA PRO A 401 -5.12 5.00 33.25
C PRO A 401 -6.56 4.59 32.92
N GLY A 402 -7.27 4.06 33.91
CA GLY A 402 -8.71 3.81 33.81
C GLY A 402 -9.54 5.03 34.17
N GLY A 403 -10.83 4.96 33.86
CA GLY A 403 -11.79 6.00 34.19
C GLY A 403 -11.79 7.18 33.21
N GLY A 404 -12.98 7.64 32.85
CA GLY A 404 -13.18 8.70 31.85
C GLY A 404 -13.17 8.18 30.41
N SER A 405 -13.22 9.12 29.46
CA SER A 405 -13.21 8.89 28.01
C SER A 405 -12.40 9.96 27.28
N SER A 406 -11.50 10.61 28.01
CA SER A 406 -10.68 11.70 27.51
C SER A 406 -9.36 11.18 26.98
N TRP A 407 -8.95 11.74 25.85
CA TRP A 407 -7.65 11.46 25.26
C TRP A 407 -6.53 12.07 26.10
N SER A 408 -5.49 11.26 26.36
CA SER A 408 -4.29 11.69 27.06
C SER A 408 -3.05 11.05 26.46
N THR A 409 -1.94 11.77 26.51
CA THR A 409 -0.64 11.22 26.15
C THR A 409 0.03 10.69 27.41
N VAL A 410 0.30 9.39 27.44
CA VAL A 410 1.00 8.72 28.54
C VAL A 410 2.36 8.25 28.06
N THR A 411 3.35 8.24 28.97
CA THR A 411 4.75 7.94 28.64
C THR A 411 5.34 6.93 29.63
N THR A 412 6.22 6.06 29.14
CA THR A 412 7.00 5.10 29.95
C THR A 412 8.47 5.10 29.53
N THR A 413 9.33 4.66 30.43
CA THR A 413 10.75 4.44 30.12
C THR A 413 10.93 3.18 29.28
N VAL A 414 11.89 3.22 28.36
CA VAL A 414 12.27 2.08 27.51
C VAL A 414 13.75 1.79 27.74
N SER A 415 14.10 0.50 27.79
CA SER A 415 15.49 0.06 27.86
C SER A 415 15.71 -1.19 27.02
N GLY A 416 16.87 -1.31 26.38
CA GLY A 416 17.25 -2.48 25.58
C GLY A 416 16.69 -2.53 24.14
N ALA A 417 15.89 -1.53 23.73
CA ALA A 417 15.43 -1.42 22.34
C ALA A 417 16.49 -0.78 21.45
N THR A 418 17.31 -1.60 20.79
CA THR A 418 18.43 -1.18 19.92
C THR A 418 18.40 -1.92 18.58
N GLY A 419 19.13 -1.43 17.58
CA GLY A 419 19.22 -2.03 16.26
C GLY A 419 17.92 -1.95 15.47
N THR A 420 17.68 -2.93 14.60
CA THR A 420 16.42 -3.08 13.85
C THR A 420 15.69 -4.32 14.33
N GLN A 421 14.49 -4.17 14.85
CA GLN A 421 13.72 -5.25 15.49
C GLN A 421 12.23 -5.13 15.13
N ASP A 422 11.52 -6.26 15.08
CA ASP A 422 10.06 -6.24 15.05
C ASP A 422 9.53 -5.80 16.41
N LEU A 423 8.60 -4.84 16.44
CA LEU A 423 7.97 -4.33 17.64
C LEU A 423 6.56 -4.90 17.78
N TYR A 424 6.22 -5.34 18.98
CA TYR A 424 4.90 -5.80 19.36
C TYR A 424 4.34 -4.91 20.46
N PHE A 425 3.15 -4.38 20.24
CA PHE A 425 2.30 -3.78 21.26
C PHE A 425 1.37 -4.86 21.78
N CYS A 426 1.66 -5.41 22.97
CA CYS A 426 0.85 -6.44 23.59
C CYS A 426 -0.07 -5.80 24.64
N PHE A 427 -1.38 -5.95 24.46
CA PHE A 427 -2.38 -5.29 25.29
C PHE A 427 -2.80 -6.20 26.45
N THR A 428 -2.75 -5.70 27.68
CA THR A 428 -3.15 -6.47 28.87
C THR A 428 -4.09 -5.66 29.75
N GLY A 429 -5.02 -6.34 30.44
CA GLY A 429 -6.02 -5.70 31.29
C GLY A 429 -7.12 -6.64 31.73
N GLY A 430 -8.27 -6.07 32.12
CA GLY A 430 -9.47 -6.82 32.47
C GLY A 430 -10.19 -7.42 31.26
N GLY A 431 -11.43 -7.88 31.47
CA GLY A 431 -12.29 -8.31 30.37
C GLY A 431 -12.86 -7.14 29.56
N GLY A 432 -13.22 -7.40 28.30
CA GLY A 432 -13.85 -6.42 27.41
C GLY A 432 -12.86 -5.47 26.74
N ASN A 433 -13.37 -4.34 26.25
CA ASN A 433 -12.58 -3.31 25.58
C ASN A 433 -11.82 -2.45 26.61
N LEU A 434 -10.50 -2.43 26.52
CA LEU A 434 -9.62 -1.85 27.53
C LEU A 434 -9.53 -0.32 27.38
N PHE A 435 -9.12 0.13 26.20
CA PHE A 435 -8.84 1.52 25.84
C PHE A 435 -8.78 1.68 24.32
N LYS A 436 -8.71 2.93 23.87
CA LYS A 436 -8.49 3.36 22.49
C LYS A 436 -7.03 3.77 22.32
N PHE A 437 -6.42 3.48 21.17
CA PHE A 437 -5.02 3.79 20.88
C PHE A 437 -4.90 4.54 19.55
N ASN A 438 -4.52 5.83 19.61
CA ASN A 438 -4.53 6.75 18.46
C ASN A 438 -3.16 6.82 17.77
N TRP A 439 -2.10 7.19 18.50
CA TRP A 439 -0.75 7.27 17.94
C TRP A 439 0.32 6.95 18.98
N TRP A 440 1.53 6.67 18.52
CA TRP A 440 2.70 6.42 19.36
C TRP A 440 3.98 7.05 18.81
N GLN A 441 4.99 7.18 19.67
CA GLN A 441 6.32 7.67 19.32
C GLN A 441 7.36 7.21 20.36
N PHE A 442 8.54 6.80 19.91
CA PHE A 442 9.70 6.62 20.77
C PHE A 442 10.56 7.89 20.84
N ALA A 443 11.35 8.03 21.89
CA ALA A 443 12.45 8.99 21.98
C ALA A 443 13.78 8.28 22.27
N GLY A 444 14.91 8.99 22.14
CA GLY A 444 16.24 8.50 22.54
C GLY A 444 17.15 8.00 21.41
N GLY A 445 16.67 7.94 20.17
CA GLY A 445 17.45 7.48 19.01
C GLY A 445 18.46 8.52 18.53
N GLY A 446 19.61 8.59 19.20
CA GLY A 446 20.71 9.53 18.93
C GLY A 446 20.86 9.87 17.43
N SER A 447 21.01 11.17 17.14
CA SER A 447 20.93 11.82 15.82
C SER A 447 21.23 10.88 14.63
N GLN A 448 20.18 10.34 14.00
CA GLN A 448 20.29 9.58 12.78
C GLN A 448 20.53 10.56 11.61
N THR A 449 21.79 10.84 11.30
CA THR A 449 22.15 11.51 10.04
C THR A 449 22.01 10.49 8.91
N THR A 450 20.94 10.59 8.12
CA THR A 450 20.72 9.78 6.92
C THR A 450 21.82 10.09 5.88
N THR A 451 22.91 9.32 5.93
CA THR A 451 23.93 9.36 4.88
C THR A 451 23.46 8.48 3.74
N LEU A 452 22.83 9.08 2.72
CA LEU A 452 22.58 8.41 1.44
C LEU A 452 23.92 8.04 0.81
N LYS A 453 24.28 6.76 0.86
CA LYS A 453 25.38 6.22 0.04
C LYS A 453 24.93 6.20 -1.42
N THR A 454 25.41 7.16 -2.20
CA THR A 454 25.30 7.14 -3.67
C THR A 454 26.14 5.98 -4.20
N SER A 455 25.47 4.91 -4.64
CA SER A 455 26.10 3.84 -5.42
C SER A 455 26.45 4.41 -6.80
N THR A 456 27.74 4.44 -7.13
CA THR A 456 28.22 4.94 -8.42
C THR A 456 28.19 3.78 -9.42
N THR A 457 27.20 3.77 -10.31
CA THR A 457 27.20 2.86 -11.47
C THR A 457 28.05 3.45 -12.57
N THR A 458 29.16 2.79 -12.89
CA THR A 458 30.04 3.14 -14.02
C THR A 458 29.34 2.80 -15.33
N THR A 459 28.85 3.80 -16.06
CA THR A 459 28.40 3.65 -17.44
C THR A 459 29.47 4.24 -18.37
N THR A 460 30.09 3.38 -19.16
CA THR A 460 31.00 3.75 -20.24
C THR A 460 30.18 4.41 -21.35
N THR A 461 30.42 5.70 -21.64
CA THR A 461 29.78 6.40 -22.75
C THR A 461 30.84 6.95 -23.70
N THR A 462 30.73 6.54 -24.96
CA THR A 462 31.55 6.99 -26.09
C THR A 462 31.29 8.48 -26.35
N SER A 463 32.39 9.20 -26.53
CA SER A 463 32.50 10.64 -26.72
C SER A 463 31.81 11.16 -27.98
N THR A 464 30.95 12.16 -27.83
CA THR A 464 30.76 13.23 -28.81
C THR A 464 30.71 14.58 -28.11
N THR A 465 31.52 15.48 -28.63
CA THR A 465 31.97 16.74 -28.06
C THR A 465 30.95 17.84 -28.30
N THR A 466 30.49 18.52 -27.24
CA THR A 466 30.07 19.93 -27.36
C THR A 466 30.14 20.65 -26.01
N THR A 467 31.16 21.50 -25.91
CA THR A 467 31.24 22.80 -25.21
C THR A 467 30.56 22.98 -23.84
N SER A 468 31.44 23.11 -22.84
CA SER A 468 31.22 23.63 -21.50
C SER A 468 30.74 25.09 -21.48
N ALA A 469 29.83 25.43 -20.56
CA ALA A 469 29.69 26.78 -20.01
C ALA A 469 29.33 26.70 -18.52
N SER A 470 30.06 27.47 -17.70
CA SER A 470 30.06 27.46 -16.23
C SER A 470 28.93 28.27 -15.59
N SER A 471 28.59 27.86 -14.37
CA SER A 471 27.96 28.57 -13.24
C SER A 471 27.70 30.09 -13.33
N GLY A 472 26.48 30.50 -12.97
CA GLY A 472 26.14 31.90 -12.63
C GLY A 472 24.68 32.11 -12.18
N SER A 473 24.50 32.35 -10.88
CA SER A 473 23.43 33.06 -10.16
C SER A 473 22.30 33.75 -10.98
N GLY A 474 21.13 33.13 -11.07
CA GLY A 474 19.91 33.77 -11.57
C GLY A 474 18.71 33.48 -10.68
N CYS A 475 17.75 34.40 -10.61
CA CYS A 475 16.45 34.14 -9.95
C CYS A 475 15.66 33.07 -10.74
N ALA A 476 14.80 32.32 -10.06
CA ALA A 476 13.96 31.29 -10.66
C ALA A 476 12.97 31.90 -11.67
N ALA A 477 12.80 31.24 -12.82
CA ALA A 477 11.83 31.62 -13.84
C ALA A 477 10.38 31.53 -13.31
N LEU A 478 9.40 32.07 -14.04
CA LEU A 478 7.98 31.84 -13.75
C LEU A 478 7.72 30.32 -13.69
N TYR A 479 7.04 29.86 -12.64
CA TYR A 479 6.85 28.44 -12.28
C TYR A 479 8.12 27.68 -11.85
N GLY A 480 9.26 28.36 -11.68
CA GLY A 480 10.46 27.77 -11.09
C GLY A 480 10.39 27.70 -9.56
N GLN A 481 11.04 26.69 -8.96
CA GLN A 481 11.17 26.59 -7.51
C GLN A 481 12.07 27.71 -6.98
N CYS A 482 11.59 28.40 -5.94
CA CYS A 482 12.26 29.54 -5.31
C CYS A 482 12.42 29.37 -3.79
N GLY A 483 12.09 28.20 -3.24
CA GLY A 483 12.22 27.92 -1.81
C GLY A 483 11.74 26.53 -1.41
N GLY A 484 11.91 26.21 -0.13
CA GLY A 484 11.59 24.91 0.47
C GLY A 484 12.73 24.37 1.35
N LEU A 485 12.41 23.60 2.38
CA LEU A 485 13.38 22.91 3.22
C LEU A 485 14.30 22.04 2.36
N GLY A 486 15.61 22.27 2.48
CA GLY A 486 16.64 21.56 1.70
C GLY A 486 16.90 22.11 0.29
N TRP A 487 16.19 23.16 -0.14
CA TRP A 487 16.44 23.81 -1.42
C TRP A 487 17.77 24.60 -1.40
N THR A 488 18.64 24.32 -2.37
CA THR A 488 19.95 25.00 -2.54
C THR A 488 20.03 25.86 -3.80
N GLY A 489 18.93 25.96 -4.55
CA GLY A 489 18.82 26.78 -5.76
C GLY A 489 18.39 28.23 -5.49
N PRO A 490 17.93 28.94 -6.53
CA PRO A 490 17.56 30.35 -6.40
C PRO A 490 16.46 30.60 -5.36
N THR A 491 16.58 31.68 -4.60
CA THR A 491 15.59 32.10 -3.57
C THR A 491 14.79 33.35 -3.96
N CYS A 492 14.92 33.78 -5.21
CA CYS A 492 14.24 34.92 -5.78
C CYS A 492 13.59 34.53 -7.11
N CYS A 493 12.62 35.32 -7.57
CA CYS A 493 11.94 35.14 -8.85
C CYS A 493 12.41 36.17 -9.87
N VAL A 494 12.36 35.84 -11.16
CA VAL A 494 12.50 36.82 -12.24
C VAL A 494 11.49 37.96 -12.06
N THR A 495 11.75 39.13 -12.66
CA THR A 495 10.90 40.32 -12.46
C THR A 495 9.44 40.06 -12.84
N GLY A 496 8.53 40.31 -11.88
CA GLY A 496 7.07 40.14 -12.03
C GLY A 496 6.50 39.12 -11.03
N PRO A 497 6.80 37.83 -11.19
CA PRO A 497 6.38 36.78 -10.26
C PRO A 497 6.95 36.94 -8.86
N THR A 498 6.22 36.45 -7.85
CA THR A 498 6.65 36.43 -6.45
C THR A 498 6.81 35.00 -5.97
N CYS A 499 7.77 34.76 -5.08
CA CYS A 499 7.95 33.42 -4.51
C CYS A 499 6.79 33.11 -3.56
N LYS A 500 5.89 32.21 -3.97
CA LYS A 500 4.73 31.78 -3.19
C LYS A 500 5.04 30.47 -2.48
N TYR A 501 4.87 30.50 -1.16
CA TYR A 501 4.93 29.31 -0.32
C TYR A 501 3.81 28.34 -0.70
N SER A 502 4.16 27.07 -0.92
CA SER A 502 3.18 26.00 -1.15
C SER A 502 3.14 25.03 0.04
N ASN A 503 4.29 24.57 0.50
CA ASN A 503 4.46 23.76 1.70
C ASN A 503 5.91 23.88 2.20
N ASP A 504 6.22 23.25 3.35
CA ASP A 504 7.52 23.34 4.00
C ASP A 504 8.70 22.99 3.08
N TRP A 505 8.47 22.13 2.08
CA TRP A 505 9.51 21.62 1.17
C TRP A 505 9.51 22.32 -0.19
N TYR A 506 8.54 23.20 -0.46
CA TYR A 506 8.36 23.77 -1.80
C TYR A 506 7.73 25.16 -1.81
N SER A 507 8.39 26.09 -2.50
CA SER A 507 7.88 27.42 -2.87
C SER A 507 8.18 27.69 -4.34
N GLN A 508 7.28 28.36 -5.05
CA GLN A 508 7.37 28.56 -6.50
C GLN A 508 7.10 30.00 -6.92
N CYS A 509 7.74 30.45 -8.00
CA CYS A 509 7.48 31.75 -8.59
C CYS A 509 6.13 31.78 -9.33
N LEU A 510 5.21 32.63 -8.85
CA LEU A 510 3.86 32.85 -9.42
C LEU A 510 3.56 34.33 -9.62
#